data_AF-A0A382RXG9-F1
#
_entry.id   AF-A0A382RXG9-F1
#
_cell.length_a   1.000
_cell.length_b   1.000
_cell.length_c   1.000
_cell.angle_alpha   90.00
_cell.angle_beta   90.00
_cell.angle_gamma   90.00
#
_symmetry.space_group_name_H-M   'P 1'
#
loop_
_entity.id
_entity.type
_entity.pdbx_description
1 polymer ?
#
loop_
_entity_poly.entity_id
_entity_poly.type
_entity_poly.pdbx_seq_one_letter_code
_entity_poly.pdbx_strand_id
1 'polypeptide(L)'
;AVESGLVVTLSAGNEFGAATVAGCNTIDSPGDAHLPITVAALDKDLSLAPYSSRGYTSDGRVKPDVAAIGSNIMAPNKGTGTGYTSKSGTSMATPLMAGIVALTLEANPDLTPAEVKDTIVAGYSIEREILDDSDLYTNDCSLLETRPDNEYGYGQADPRVFVEVAGQVDPLLQVIWTIPPQYAVVNNTTVEVKPEIYNISWLTGSANAGGASIAGGVEVRFGASGWYPATDVSSTGDWSLWRIQVPPEAVKGNQTLSARLVAASDRMSAIDSASVVLLNEHAPAPQQNDSPGPPLLVGLTVLAAVALRRRD
;
A
#
# COMPACT_ATOMS: atom_id res chain seq x y z
N ALA A 1 -1.30 -8.92 -19.39
CA ALA A 1 -1.11 -8.80 -17.93
C ALA A 1 -1.43 -7.39 -17.48
N VAL A 2 -0.67 -6.37 -17.90
CA VAL A 2 -0.94 -4.96 -17.52
C VAL A 2 -2.33 -4.50 -17.95
N GLU A 3 -2.70 -4.74 -19.21
CA GLU A 3 -4.05 -4.44 -19.73
C GLU A 3 -5.18 -5.20 -19.03
N SER A 4 -4.85 -6.26 -18.28
CA SER A 4 -5.80 -7.04 -17.48
C SER A 4 -5.92 -6.50 -16.05
N GLY A 5 -5.34 -5.34 -15.74
CA GLY A 5 -5.40 -4.68 -14.43
C GLY A 5 -4.26 -5.05 -13.46
N LEU A 6 -3.20 -5.73 -13.92
CA LEU A 6 -2.08 -6.09 -13.05
C LEU A 6 -0.94 -5.07 -13.16
N VAL A 7 -0.46 -4.56 -12.03
CA VAL A 7 0.81 -3.85 -12.01
C VAL A 7 1.94 -4.87 -12.12
N VAL A 8 2.80 -4.72 -13.12
CA VAL A 8 3.89 -5.65 -13.39
C VAL A 8 5.21 -4.91 -13.26
N THR A 9 6.10 -5.41 -12.39
CA THR A 9 7.49 -4.99 -12.32
C THR A 9 8.38 -6.02 -13.00
N LEU A 10 9.37 -5.55 -13.78
CA LEU A 10 10.33 -6.38 -14.49
C LEU A 10 11.75 -5.91 -14.18
N SER A 11 12.69 -6.84 -14.15
CA SER A 11 14.11 -6.51 -14.04
C SER A 11 14.63 -5.95 -15.36
N ALA A 12 15.49 -4.93 -15.29
CA ALA A 12 16.19 -4.42 -16.47
C ALA A 12 17.13 -5.46 -17.10
N GLY A 13 17.65 -6.41 -16.32
CA GLY A 13 18.64 -7.39 -16.78
C GLY A 13 19.97 -7.23 -16.06
N ASN A 14 20.82 -8.25 -16.12
CA ASN A 14 22.16 -8.23 -15.52
C ASN A 14 23.25 -8.31 -16.59
N GLU A 15 22.92 -7.93 -17.82
CA GLU A 15 23.75 -8.21 -18.99
C GLU A 15 24.80 -7.11 -19.14
N PHE A 16 25.87 -7.30 -18.38
CA PHE A 16 27.20 -6.72 -18.59
C PHE A 16 27.24 -5.20 -18.77
N GLY A 17 26.76 -4.45 -17.78
CA GLY A 17 26.97 -3.00 -17.72
C GLY A 17 28.44 -2.55 -17.79
N ALA A 18 29.41 -3.44 -17.48
CA ALA A 18 30.85 -3.16 -17.47
C ALA A 18 31.63 -3.64 -18.73
N ALA A 19 31.01 -4.32 -19.69
CA ALA A 19 31.69 -4.66 -20.94
C ALA A 19 31.70 -3.41 -21.85
N THR A 20 32.77 -2.61 -21.71
CA THR A 20 33.01 -1.34 -22.42
C THR A 20 32.89 -1.40 -23.95
N VAL A 21 32.91 -2.61 -24.54
CA VAL A 21 32.80 -2.83 -25.99
C VAL A 21 31.36 -2.96 -26.48
N ALA A 22 30.39 -3.21 -25.59
CA ALA A 22 28.96 -3.38 -25.89
C ALA A 22 28.09 -2.29 -25.25
N GLY A 23 28.70 -1.13 -24.93
CA GLY A 23 28.06 -0.03 -24.22
C GLY A 23 26.72 0.39 -24.81
N CYS A 24 25.75 0.60 -23.93
CA CYS A 24 24.38 1.04 -24.19
C CYS A 24 23.48 0.02 -24.89
N ASN A 25 22.18 0.04 -24.58
CA ASN A 25 21.16 -0.83 -25.17
C ASN A 25 21.33 -2.33 -24.84
N THR A 26 21.65 -2.64 -23.57
CA THR A 26 21.73 -4.02 -23.06
C THR A 26 20.44 -4.48 -22.37
N ILE A 27 19.40 -3.65 -22.41
CA ILE A 27 18.06 -4.04 -22.00
C ILE A 27 17.41 -4.92 -23.06
N ASP A 28 16.85 -6.05 -22.65
CA ASP A 28 16.24 -7.04 -23.53
C ASP A 28 14.90 -7.51 -22.97
N SER A 29 14.17 -8.30 -23.76
CA SER A 29 12.90 -8.87 -23.39
C SER A 29 13.02 -9.77 -22.15
N PRO A 30 12.08 -9.68 -21.19
CA PRO A 30 10.88 -8.83 -21.22
C PRO A 30 11.08 -7.41 -20.65
N GLY A 31 12.26 -7.06 -20.16
CA GLY A 31 12.56 -5.77 -19.53
C GLY A 31 12.39 -4.56 -20.45
N ASP A 32 12.45 -4.76 -21.76
CA ASP A 32 12.19 -3.74 -22.78
C ASP A 32 10.69 -3.47 -23.03
N ALA A 33 9.77 -4.21 -22.41
CA ALA A 33 8.33 -4.07 -22.63
C ALA A 33 7.80 -2.67 -22.24
N HIS A 34 6.85 -2.15 -23.02
CA HIS A 34 6.33 -0.79 -22.87
C HIS A 34 5.55 -0.56 -21.58
N LEU A 35 4.56 -1.43 -21.31
CA LEU A 35 3.59 -1.23 -20.22
C LEU A 35 4.13 -1.51 -18.81
N PRO A 36 4.92 -2.57 -18.56
CA PRO A 36 5.45 -2.84 -17.23
C PRO A 36 6.43 -1.76 -16.72
N ILE A 37 6.64 -1.75 -15.42
CA ILE A 37 7.66 -0.94 -14.74
C ILE A 37 8.97 -1.74 -14.76
N THR A 38 9.96 -1.26 -15.49
CA THR A 38 11.28 -1.87 -15.57
C THR A 38 12.23 -1.26 -14.56
N VAL A 39 12.92 -2.10 -13.79
CA VAL A 39 13.66 -1.71 -12.59
C VAL A 39 15.16 -1.95 -12.77
N ALA A 40 15.95 -0.88 -12.67
CA ALA A 40 17.41 -0.92 -12.58
C ALA A 40 17.89 -1.31 -11.18
N ALA A 41 19.15 -1.75 -11.06
CA ALA A 41 19.76 -2.07 -9.78
C ALA A 41 20.76 -0.99 -9.36
N LEU A 42 20.62 -0.55 -8.11
CA LEU A 42 21.59 0.31 -7.42
C LEU A 42 22.42 -0.49 -6.42
N ASP A 43 23.63 -0.02 -6.12
CA ASP A 43 24.37 -0.40 -4.93
C ASP A 43 23.94 0.42 -3.70
N LYS A 44 24.51 0.12 -2.53
CA LYS A 44 24.14 0.72 -1.24
C LYS A 44 24.55 2.18 -1.11
N ASP A 45 25.53 2.63 -1.89
CA ASP A 45 25.91 4.03 -2.04
C ASP A 45 25.07 4.76 -3.09
N LEU A 46 24.06 4.09 -3.64
CA LEU A 46 23.11 4.57 -4.65
C LEU A 46 23.72 4.74 -6.04
N SER A 47 24.96 4.30 -6.28
CA SER A 47 25.51 4.22 -7.64
C SER A 47 24.74 3.17 -8.45
N LEU A 48 24.70 3.30 -9.77
CA LEU A 48 24.23 2.20 -10.62
C LEU A 48 25.11 0.97 -10.38
N ALA A 49 24.48 -0.18 -10.16
CA ALA A 49 25.22 -1.42 -10.02
C ALA A 49 25.91 -1.76 -11.36
N PRO A 50 27.18 -2.21 -11.37
CA PRO A 50 27.96 -2.40 -12.59
C PRO A 50 27.41 -3.48 -13.52
N TYR A 51 26.51 -4.34 -13.03
CA TYR A 51 25.83 -5.36 -13.80
C TYR A 51 24.47 -4.90 -14.35
N SER A 52 23.92 -3.75 -13.91
CA SER A 52 22.60 -3.31 -14.33
C SER A 52 22.57 -3.05 -15.84
N SER A 53 21.62 -3.68 -16.53
CA SER A 53 21.38 -3.39 -17.95
C SER A 53 20.89 -1.96 -18.14
N ARG A 54 21.25 -1.37 -19.29
CA ARG A 54 20.96 0.01 -19.68
C ARG A 54 20.17 0.03 -20.98
N GLY A 55 19.26 0.99 -21.12
CA GLY A 55 18.58 1.26 -22.38
C GLY A 55 19.49 1.96 -23.40
N TYR A 56 18.94 2.40 -24.52
CA TYR A 56 17.52 2.38 -24.90
C TYR A 56 17.05 0.97 -25.28
N THR A 57 15.74 0.79 -25.42
CA THR A 57 15.18 -0.38 -26.10
C THR A 57 15.52 -0.37 -27.59
N SER A 58 15.33 -1.49 -28.28
CA SER A 58 15.60 -1.61 -29.73
C SER A 58 14.79 -0.62 -30.61
N ASP A 59 13.64 -0.15 -30.11
CA ASP A 59 12.78 0.86 -30.74
C ASP A 59 12.99 2.28 -30.19
N GLY A 60 14.04 2.52 -29.39
CA GLY A 60 14.45 3.85 -28.94
C GLY A 60 13.68 4.43 -27.76
N ARG A 61 12.91 3.62 -27.02
CA ARG A 61 12.26 4.06 -25.78
C ARG A 61 13.27 4.09 -24.63
N VAL A 62 13.10 5.08 -23.75
CA VAL A 62 13.88 5.15 -22.51
C VAL A 62 13.44 4.02 -21.58
N LYS A 63 14.40 3.21 -21.17
CA LYS A 63 14.30 2.21 -20.12
C LYS A 63 15.67 2.13 -19.42
N PRO A 64 15.75 1.74 -18.14
CA PRO A 64 14.66 1.37 -17.23
C PRO A 64 13.72 2.53 -16.88
N ASP A 65 12.58 2.25 -16.24
CA ASP A 65 11.68 3.33 -15.78
C ASP A 65 12.16 3.91 -14.44
N VAL A 66 12.67 3.08 -13.54
CA VAL A 66 13.08 3.46 -12.17
C VAL A 66 14.23 2.59 -11.69
N ALA A 67 15.01 3.05 -10.72
CA ALA A 67 16.08 2.29 -10.09
C ALA A 67 15.77 2.01 -8.61
N ALA A 68 16.17 0.83 -8.12
CA ALA A 68 16.06 0.47 -6.71
C ALA A 68 17.28 -0.33 -6.25
N ILE A 69 17.55 -0.38 -4.95
CA ILE A 69 18.71 -1.10 -4.41
C ILE A 69 18.59 -2.59 -4.73
N GLY A 70 19.58 -3.11 -5.45
CA GLY A 70 19.65 -4.48 -5.91
C GLY A 70 20.92 -5.23 -5.51
N SER A 71 21.96 -4.54 -5.02
CA SER A 71 23.22 -5.16 -4.58
C SER A 71 23.22 -5.54 -3.10
N ASN A 72 23.77 -6.71 -2.78
CA ASN A 72 24.04 -7.18 -1.42
C ASN A 72 22.80 -7.15 -0.52
N ILE A 73 21.66 -7.56 -1.08
CA ILE A 73 20.35 -7.63 -0.44
C ILE A 73 20.25 -8.93 0.36
N MET A 74 20.01 -8.79 1.66
CA MET A 74 19.71 -9.92 2.53
C MET A 74 18.27 -10.38 2.32
N ALA A 75 18.09 -11.64 1.93
CA ALA A 75 16.77 -12.23 1.70
C ALA A 75 16.68 -13.65 2.28
N PRO A 76 15.46 -14.16 2.55
CA PRO A 76 15.26 -15.53 3.02
C PRO A 76 15.91 -16.58 2.10
N ASN A 77 16.62 -17.54 2.68
CA ASN A 77 17.30 -18.59 1.93
C ASN A 77 16.44 -19.86 1.88
N LYS A 78 16.02 -20.24 0.67
CA LYS A 78 15.17 -21.41 0.43
C LYS A 78 15.79 -22.68 1.05
N GLY A 79 14.96 -23.47 1.72
CA GLY A 79 15.35 -24.79 2.27
C GLY A 79 16.03 -24.74 3.64
N THR A 80 16.21 -23.55 4.22
CA THR A 80 16.85 -23.40 5.53
C THR A 80 15.87 -23.22 6.69
N GLY A 81 14.58 -23.02 6.42
CA GLY A 81 13.53 -22.75 7.41
C GLY A 81 13.57 -21.32 7.97
N THR A 82 14.74 -20.85 8.41
CA THR A 82 14.92 -19.54 9.08
C THR A 82 16.16 -18.77 8.61
N GLY A 83 16.95 -19.33 7.69
CA GLY A 83 18.20 -18.74 7.24
C GLY A 83 18.00 -17.61 6.23
N TYR A 84 18.99 -16.73 6.16
CA TYR A 84 19.08 -15.63 5.21
C TYR A 84 20.36 -15.73 4.39
N THR A 85 20.36 -15.13 3.21
CA THR A 85 21.53 -15.06 2.32
C THR A 85 21.57 -13.72 1.60
N SER A 86 22.77 -13.22 1.32
CA SER A 86 22.98 -12.00 0.54
C SER A 86 23.01 -12.35 -0.95
N LYS A 87 22.25 -11.61 -1.77
CA LYS A 87 22.26 -11.71 -3.24
C LYS A 87 22.29 -10.33 -3.89
N SER A 88 22.77 -10.30 -5.13
CA SER A 88 22.84 -9.09 -5.95
C SER A 88 22.19 -9.33 -7.32
N GLY A 89 21.52 -8.32 -7.86
CA GLY A 89 20.93 -8.37 -9.21
C GLY A 89 19.76 -7.40 -9.37
N THR A 90 19.43 -7.06 -10.63
CA THR A 90 18.13 -6.41 -10.95
C THR A 90 16.94 -7.28 -10.54
N SER A 91 17.14 -8.60 -10.45
CA SER A 91 16.19 -9.55 -9.86
C SER A 91 15.95 -9.36 -8.35
N MET A 92 16.84 -8.66 -7.63
CA MET A 92 16.64 -8.28 -6.22
C MET A 92 16.01 -6.88 -6.11
N ALA A 93 16.34 -5.97 -7.02
CA ALA A 93 15.70 -4.65 -7.09
C ALA A 93 14.20 -4.73 -7.49
N THR A 94 13.86 -5.65 -8.41
CA THR A 94 12.48 -5.84 -8.90
C THR A 94 11.46 -6.19 -7.81
N PRO A 95 11.68 -7.20 -6.94
CA PRO A 95 10.75 -7.50 -5.84
C PRO A 95 10.72 -6.42 -4.76
N LEU A 96 11.80 -5.66 -4.55
CA LEU A 96 11.76 -4.47 -3.70
C LEU A 96 10.77 -3.45 -4.27
N MET A 97 10.89 -3.13 -5.56
CA MET A 97 9.95 -2.24 -6.25
C MET A 97 8.51 -2.79 -6.26
N ALA A 98 8.33 -4.11 -6.39
CA ALA A 98 7.01 -4.73 -6.29
C ALA A 98 6.38 -4.51 -4.90
N GLY A 99 7.18 -4.54 -3.83
CA GLY A 99 6.73 -4.20 -2.48
C GLY A 99 6.34 -2.72 -2.35
N ILE A 100 7.12 -1.82 -2.96
CA ILE A 100 6.78 -0.39 -2.99
C ILE A 100 5.47 -0.14 -3.76
N VAL A 101 5.29 -0.80 -4.91
CA VAL A 101 4.03 -0.79 -5.67
C VAL A 101 2.87 -1.30 -4.82
N ALA A 102 3.07 -2.36 -4.03
CA ALA A 102 2.04 -2.89 -3.15
C ALA A 102 1.61 -1.88 -2.09
N LEU A 103 2.56 -1.15 -1.47
CA LEU A 103 2.26 -0.06 -0.53
C LEU A 103 1.52 1.10 -1.22
N THR A 104 1.91 1.42 -2.46
CA THR A 104 1.26 2.46 -3.27
C THR A 104 -0.21 2.11 -3.54
N LEU A 105 -0.48 0.85 -3.88
CA LEU A 105 -1.84 0.33 -4.07
C LEU A 105 -2.62 0.16 -2.76
N GLU A 106 -1.94 -0.11 -1.64
CA GLU A 106 -2.57 -0.12 -0.32
C GLU A 106 -3.04 1.29 0.08
N ALA A 107 -2.27 2.32 -0.29
CA ALA A 107 -2.65 3.71 -0.07
C ALA A 107 -3.85 4.12 -0.94
N ASN A 108 -3.92 3.64 -2.18
CA ASN A 108 -5.05 3.86 -3.07
C ASN A 108 -5.31 2.64 -3.98
N PRO A 109 -6.27 1.78 -3.61
CA PRO A 109 -6.53 0.53 -4.32
C PRO A 109 -7.43 0.72 -5.55
N ASP A 110 -7.73 1.97 -5.91
CA ASP A 110 -8.48 2.33 -7.12
C ASP A 110 -7.56 2.67 -8.30
N LEU A 111 -6.24 2.82 -8.04
CA LEU A 111 -5.28 3.14 -9.10
C LEU A 111 -5.20 2.01 -10.13
N THR A 112 -5.32 2.41 -11.39
CA THR A 112 -5.02 1.55 -12.53
C THR A 112 -3.51 1.32 -12.67
N PRO A 113 -3.07 0.25 -13.36
CA PRO A 113 -1.64 0.04 -13.59
C PRO A 113 -0.94 1.19 -14.32
N ALA A 114 -1.65 1.91 -15.18
CA ALA A 114 -1.14 3.10 -15.84
C ALA A 114 -0.91 4.23 -14.83
N GLU A 115 -1.89 4.53 -13.98
CA GLU A 115 -1.76 5.58 -12.94
C GLU A 115 -0.66 5.25 -11.92
N VAL A 116 -0.48 3.97 -11.56
CA VAL A 116 0.64 3.54 -10.72
C VAL A 116 1.97 3.80 -11.42
N LYS A 117 2.09 3.42 -12.70
CA LYS A 117 3.31 3.68 -13.48
C LYS A 117 3.57 5.19 -13.56
N ASP A 118 2.57 5.99 -13.91
CA ASP A 118 2.66 7.45 -14.00
C ASP A 118 3.08 8.10 -12.68
N THR A 119 2.58 7.59 -11.54
CA THR A 119 3.00 8.04 -10.20
C THR A 119 4.48 7.77 -9.96
N ILE A 120 4.97 6.59 -10.37
CA ILE A 120 6.38 6.18 -10.19
C ILE A 120 7.31 6.96 -11.12
N VAL A 121 6.88 7.23 -12.36
CA VAL A 121 7.70 7.92 -13.37
C VAL A 121 7.50 9.43 -13.40
N ALA A 122 6.84 10.02 -12.40
CA ALA A 122 6.69 11.46 -12.34
C ALA A 122 8.00 12.16 -11.94
N GLY A 123 8.19 13.41 -12.37
CA GLY A 123 9.44 14.15 -12.11
C GLY A 123 9.76 14.44 -10.64
N TYR A 124 8.80 14.26 -9.72
CA TYR A 124 9.03 14.36 -8.27
C TYR A 124 9.53 13.04 -7.64
N SER A 125 9.64 11.96 -8.41
CA SER A 125 10.16 10.66 -8.00
C SER A 125 11.70 10.61 -7.94
N ILE A 126 12.39 11.76 -8.07
CA ILE A 126 13.84 11.86 -8.10
C ILE A 126 14.36 12.15 -6.68
N GLU A 127 14.85 11.15 -5.95
CA GLU A 127 15.54 11.41 -4.66
C GLU A 127 16.90 12.12 -4.85
N ARG A 128 17.49 12.09 -6.05
CA ARG A 128 18.79 12.71 -6.28
C ARG A 128 19.02 13.08 -7.74
N GLU A 129 19.37 14.35 -7.97
CA GLU A 129 20.15 14.75 -9.14
C GLU A 129 21.51 14.05 -9.00
N ILE A 130 21.67 12.90 -9.66
CA ILE A 130 22.95 12.19 -9.69
C ILE A 130 23.89 13.13 -10.45
N LEU A 131 24.85 13.69 -9.72
CA LEU A 131 25.82 14.63 -10.25
C LEU A 131 26.94 13.82 -10.88
N ASP A 132 27.06 13.92 -12.21
CA ASP A 132 28.27 13.72 -13.01
C ASP A 132 29.07 12.47 -12.61
N ASP A 133 28.62 11.32 -13.11
CA ASP A 133 29.40 10.08 -13.10
C ASP A 133 30.51 10.14 -14.17
N SER A 134 31.41 11.11 -14.01
CA SER A 134 32.58 11.33 -14.88
C SER A 134 33.64 10.23 -14.78
N ASP A 135 33.31 9.08 -14.17
CA ASP A 135 34.23 7.98 -14.02
C ASP A 135 34.36 7.22 -15.35
N LEU A 136 35.56 7.19 -15.91
CA LEU A 136 35.95 6.56 -17.19
C LEU A 136 35.61 5.06 -17.31
N TYR A 137 35.02 4.47 -16.27
CA TYR A 137 34.61 3.08 -16.14
C TYR A 137 33.10 2.88 -16.27
N THR A 138 32.31 3.95 -16.18
CA THR A 138 30.90 3.90 -16.51
C THR A 138 30.78 4.35 -17.95
N ASN A 139 30.21 3.47 -18.76
CA ASN A 139 29.83 3.74 -20.12
C ASN A 139 28.63 4.67 -20.09
N ASP A 140 28.82 5.93 -19.70
CA ASP A 140 27.76 6.93 -19.69
C ASP A 140 27.13 6.98 -21.09
N CYS A 141 25.95 6.39 -21.15
CA CYS A 141 25.16 6.22 -22.34
C CYS A 141 24.17 7.37 -22.54
N SER A 142 24.19 8.36 -21.63
CA SER A 142 23.38 9.55 -21.70
C SER A 142 24.09 10.59 -22.55
N LEU A 143 23.42 11.08 -23.60
CA LEU A 143 23.94 12.20 -24.40
C LEU A 143 23.75 13.55 -23.69
N LEU A 144 22.86 13.55 -22.70
CA LEU A 144 22.49 14.66 -21.82
C LEU A 144 22.06 14.02 -20.49
N GLU A 145 22.59 14.51 -19.36
CA GLU A 145 22.17 14.18 -17.99
C GLU A 145 20.76 14.78 -17.74
N THR A 146 19.76 14.27 -18.47
CA THR A 146 18.36 14.68 -18.39
C THR A 146 17.52 13.50 -17.94
N ARG A 147 16.61 13.73 -16.99
CA ARG A 147 15.65 12.72 -16.57
C ARG A 147 14.39 12.76 -17.45
N PRO A 148 13.89 11.60 -17.90
CA PRO A 148 14.43 10.26 -17.68
C PRO A 148 15.68 9.97 -18.55
N ASP A 149 16.61 9.19 -17.99
CA ASP A 149 17.80 8.70 -18.69
C ASP A 149 17.71 7.17 -18.95
N ASN A 150 18.65 6.61 -19.70
CA ASN A 150 18.67 5.20 -20.06
C ASN A 150 19.41 4.29 -19.06
N GLU A 151 19.79 4.78 -17.89
CA GLU A 151 20.53 4.03 -16.87
C GLU A 151 19.71 3.83 -15.59
N TYR A 152 19.19 4.95 -15.08
CA TYR A 152 18.40 5.08 -13.87
C TYR A 152 16.92 5.36 -14.18
N GLY A 153 16.57 5.68 -15.42
CA GLY A 153 15.21 6.08 -15.78
C GLY A 153 14.85 7.42 -15.13
N TYR A 154 13.74 7.44 -14.40
CA TYR A 154 13.29 8.58 -13.63
C TYR A 154 13.98 8.73 -12.26
N GLY A 155 14.94 7.85 -11.93
CA GLY A 155 15.73 7.95 -10.71
C GLY A 155 15.47 6.85 -9.70
N GLN A 156 15.94 7.05 -8.48
CA GLN A 156 15.75 6.11 -7.38
C GLN A 156 14.31 6.12 -6.88
N ALA A 157 13.73 4.93 -6.67
CA ALA A 157 12.41 4.78 -6.09
C ALA A 157 12.32 5.38 -4.67
N ASP A 158 11.38 6.30 -4.45
CA ASP A 158 11.00 6.84 -3.15
C ASP A 158 9.63 6.28 -2.71
N PRO A 159 9.60 5.28 -1.82
CA PRO A 159 8.33 4.68 -1.39
C PRO A 159 7.42 5.65 -0.65
N ARG A 160 7.97 6.66 0.03
CA ARG A 160 7.18 7.61 0.81
C ARG A 160 6.43 8.56 -0.10
N VAL A 161 7.12 9.15 -1.07
CA VAL A 161 6.50 10.03 -2.07
C VAL A 161 5.43 9.28 -2.87
N PHE A 162 5.70 8.02 -3.26
CA PHE A 162 4.72 7.24 -4.02
C PHE A 162 3.43 7.00 -3.23
N VAL A 163 3.53 6.67 -1.95
CA VAL A 163 2.38 6.47 -1.06
C VAL A 163 1.62 7.78 -0.81
N GLU A 164 2.32 8.88 -0.54
CA GLU A 164 1.71 10.19 -0.28
C GLU A 164 0.95 10.70 -1.52
N VAL A 165 1.54 10.57 -2.71
CA VAL A 165 0.93 10.99 -3.98
C VAL A 165 -0.22 10.07 -4.39
N ALA A 166 -0.04 8.75 -4.30
CA ALA A 166 -1.07 7.78 -4.66
C ALA A 166 -2.32 7.88 -3.78
N GLY A 167 -2.10 7.92 -2.46
CA GLY A 167 -3.17 7.96 -1.47
C GLY A 167 -3.89 9.30 -1.40
N GLN A 168 -3.31 10.38 -1.96
CA GLN A 168 -3.81 11.75 -1.79
C GLN A 168 -4.16 12.03 -0.32
N VAL A 169 -3.29 11.53 0.56
CA VAL A 169 -3.57 11.40 1.98
C VAL A 169 -3.49 12.78 2.61
N ASP A 170 -4.63 13.27 3.08
CA ASP A 170 -4.66 14.42 3.99
C ASP A 170 -4.38 13.91 5.41
N PRO A 171 -3.24 14.27 6.02
CA PRO A 171 -2.89 13.79 7.35
C PRO A 171 -3.84 14.30 8.46
N LEU A 172 -4.68 15.29 8.17
CA LEU A 172 -5.70 15.79 9.09
C LEU A 172 -6.98 14.94 9.05
N LEU A 173 -7.19 14.17 7.99
CA LEU A 173 -8.32 13.26 7.85
C LEU A 173 -7.97 11.90 8.47
N GLN A 174 -8.87 11.38 9.29
CA GLN A 174 -8.71 10.07 9.90
C GLN A 174 -10.01 9.29 9.81
N VAL A 175 -9.88 7.98 9.60
CA VAL A 175 -10.97 7.02 9.77
C VAL A 175 -10.46 5.90 10.63
N ILE A 176 -11.28 5.46 11.57
CA ILE A 176 -11.01 4.29 12.40
C ILE A 176 -12.29 3.50 12.50
N TRP A 177 -12.21 2.20 12.25
CA TRP A 177 -13.29 1.28 12.55
C TRP A 177 -13.04 0.42 13.79
N THR A 178 -14.13 -0.08 14.36
CA THR A 178 -14.10 -0.92 15.54
C THR A 178 -14.37 -2.36 15.13
N ILE A 179 -13.30 -3.14 14.96
CA ILE A 179 -13.37 -4.60 14.85
C ILE A 179 -12.75 -5.18 16.11
N PRO A 180 -13.55 -5.72 17.04
CA PRO A 180 -13.01 -6.30 18.26
C PRO A 180 -12.06 -7.46 17.95
N PRO A 181 -10.87 -7.51 18.58
CA PRO A 181 -9.98 -8.65 18.43
C PRO A 181 -10.65 -9.91 18.97
N GLN A 182 -10.41 -11.03 18.31
CA GLN A 182 -10.90 -12.34 18.74
C GLN A 182 -9.72 -13.21 19.16
N TYR A 183 -9.96 -14.11 20.10
CA TYR A 183 -8.91 -14.95 20.68
C TYR A 183 -9.31 -16.41 20.65
N ALA A 184 -8.35 -17.29 20.40
CA ALA A 184 -8.50 -18.74 20.51
C ALA A 184 -7.43 -19.34 21.41
N VAL A 185 -7.74 -20.49 22.02
CA VAL A 185 -6.77 -21.26 22.82
C VAL A 185 -6.12 -22.30 21.93
N VAL A 186 -4.82 -22.16 21.67
CA VAL A 186 -4.01 -23.12 20.91
C VAL A 186 -2.90 -23.61 21.83
N ASN A 187 -2.84 -24.92 22.08
CA ASN A 187 -1.84 -25.54 22.96
C ASN A 187 -1.75 -24.85 24.34
N ASN A 188 -2.89 -24.57 24.96
CA ASN A 188 -3.00 -23.90 26.26
C ASN A 188 -2.46 -22.45 26.29
N THR A 189 -2.28 -21.83 25.11
CA THR A 189 -1.88 -20.43 24.95
C THR A 189 -3.02 -19.66 24.29
N THR A 190 -3.37 -18.50 24.83
CA THR A 190 -4.35 -17.60 24.21
C THR A 190 -3.65 -16.82 23.10
N VAL A 191 -4.11 -17.00 21.87
CA VAL A 191 -3.57 -16.33 20.69
C VAL A 191 -4.68 -15.50 20.05
N GLU A 192 -4.33 -14.31 19.57
CA GLU A 192 -5.23 -13.52 18.75
C GLU A 192 -5.44 -14.25 17.41
N VAL A 193 -6.70 -14.33 17.00
CA VAL A 193 -7.12 -14.93 15.74
C VAL A 193 -7.85 -13.89 14.91
N LYS A 194 -7.90 -14.12 13.60
CA LYS A 194 -8.64 -13.24 12.69
C LYS A 194 -10.10 -13.13 13.15
N PRO A 195 -10.62 -11.90 13.30
CA PRO A 195 -12.01 -11.71 13.66
C PRO A 195 -12.95 -12.34 12.62
N GLU A 196 -13.90 -13.13 13.10
CA GLU A 196 -15.03 -13.61 12.32
C GLU A 196 -16.12 -12.54 12.26
N ILE A 197 -16.56 -12.20 11.05
CA ILE A 197 -17.63 -11.24 10.80
C ILE A 197 -18.75 -11.93 10.03
N TYR A 198 -19.94 -11.92 10.62
CA TYR A 198 -21.11 -12.59 10.09
C TYR A 198 -21.78 -11.77 9.00
N ASN A 199 -22.48 -12.47 8.11
CA ASN A 199 -23.26 -11.83 7.07
C ASN A 199 -24.27 -10.86 7.69
N ILE A 200 -24.54 -9.74 7.00
CA ILE A 200 -25.47 -8.68 7.40
C ILE A 200 -25.21 -8.04 8.78
N SER A 201 -24.04 -8.28 9.38
CA SER A 201 -23.65 -7.64 10.64
C SER A 201 -23.39 -6.16 10.44
N TRP A 202 -23.62 -5.37 11.48
CA TRP A 202 -23.24 -3.97 11.49
C TRP A 202 -21.79 -3.81 11.93
N LEU A 203 -21.00 -3.13 11.10
CA LEU A 203 -19.69 -2.61 11.45
C LEU A 203 -19.83 -1.13 11.76
N THR A 204 -19.00 -0.63 12.68
CA THR A 204 -19.06 0.76 13.15
C THR A 204 -17.67 1.34 13.28
N GLY A 205 -17.58 2.66 13.29
CA GLY A 205 -16.33 3.38 13.48
C GLY A 205 -16.53 4.86 13.74
N SER A 206 -15.43 5.58 13.81
CA SER A 206 -15.36 7.03 13.87
C SER A 206 -14.52 7.57 12.72
N ALA A 207 -14.79 8.81 12.33
CA ALA A 207 -13.95 9.56 11.41
C ALA A 207 -13.73 10.96 11.96
N ASN A 208 -12.60 11.58 11.59
CA ASN A 208 -12.31 12.96 11.90
C ASN A 208 -12.02 13.70 10.59
N ALA A 209 -12.82 14.73 10.33
CA ALA A 209 -12.70 15.57 9.16
C ALA A 209 -11.60 16.63 9.26
N GLY A 210 -10.95 16.81 10.42
CA GLY A 210 -9.91 17.83 10.60
C GLY A 210 -10.39 19.27 10.34
N GLY A 211 -11.70 19.51 10.40
CA GLY A 211 -12.34 20.78 10.02
C GLY A 211 -12.63 20.94 8.52
N ALA A 212 -12.32 19.95 7.69
CA ALA A 212 -12.64 19.94 6.27
C ALA A 212 -14.14 19.66 6.01
N SER A 213 -14.66 20.20 4.92
CA SER A 213 -15.97 19.79 4.39
C SER A 213 -15.87 18.38 3.82
N ILE A 214 -16.80 17.51 4.20
CA ILE A 214 -16.87 16.12 3.76
C ILE A 214 -17.92 15.98 2.66
N ALA A 215 -17.49 15.72 1.43
CA ALA A 215 -18.39 15.51 0.29
C ALA A 215 -18.74 14.04 0.04
N GLY A 216 -17.78 13.12 0.20
CA GLY A 216 -17.97 11.69 -0.07
C GLY A 216 -18.37 10.87 1.14
N GLY A 217 -17.88 11.22 2.33
CA GLY A 217 -18.16 10.48 3.56
C GLY A 217 -17.23 9.29 3.77
N VAL A 218 -17.61 8.40 4.68
CA VAL A 218 -16.87 7.15 4.89
C VAL A 218 -17.30 6.10 3.88
N GLU A 219 -16.32 5.46 3.27
CA GLU A 219 -16.50 4.34 2.34
C GLU A 219 -15.78 3.10 2.88
N VAL A 220 -16.38 1.93 2.67
CA VAL A 220 -15.80 0.65 3.09
C VAL A 220 -15.76 -0.33 1.92
N ARG A 221 -14.62 -0.98 1.73
CA ARG A 221 -14.38 -2.00 0.71
C ARG A 221 -14.26 -3.38 1.36
N PHE A 222 -14.93 -4.38 0.77
CA PHE A 222 -14.91 -5.75 1.27
C PHE A 222 -14.09 -6.66 0.33
N GLY A 223 -12.80 -6.85 0.63
CA GLY A 223 -11.88 -7.56 -0.25
C GLY A 223 -11.71 -6.85 -1.60
N ALA A 224 -11.83 -7.61 -2.70
CA ALA A 224 -11.69 -7.07 -4.06
C ALA A 224 -12.96 -6.38 -4.61
N SER A 225 -14.02 -6.22 -3.80
CA SER A 225 -15.26 -5.55 -4.23
C SER A 225 -15.05 -4.04 -4.48
N GLY A 226 -16.09 -3.35 -4.95
CA GLY A 226 -16.11 -1.88 -4.98
C GLY A 226 -16.28 -1.26 -3.59
N TRP A 227 -16.22 0.06 -3.52
CA TRP A 227 -16.49 0.83 -2.31
C TRP A 227 -17.99 0.90 -2.02
N TYR A 228 -18.37 0.62 -0.78
CA TYR A 228 -19.74 0.76 -0.28
C TYR A 228 -19.82 2.00 0.62
N PRO A 229 -20.81 2.88 0.42
CA PRO A 229 -20.98 4.04 1.27
C PRO A 229 -21.44 3.63 2.67
N ALA A 230 -20.76 4.11 3.70
CA ALA A 230 -21.22 4.01 5.07
C ALA A 230 -22.30 5.07 5.36
N THR A 231 -22.99 4.90 6.48
CA THR A 231 -23.98 5.86 6.97
C THR A 231 -23.42 6.61 8.17
N ASP A 232 -23.42 7.94 8.08
CA ASP A 232 -23.19 8.80 9.24
C ASP A 232 -24.36 8.68 10.22
N VAL A 233 -24.05 8.35 11.47
CA VAL A 233 -25.02 8.24 12.58
C VAL A 233 -24.64 9.17 13.74
N SER A 234 -23.72 10.10 13.53
CA SER A 234 -23.42 11.18 14.45
C SER A 234 -24.64 12.12 14.59
N SER A 235 -24.77 12.76 15.75
CA SER A 235 -25.84 13.76 15.97
C SER A 235 -25.63 15.05 15.19
N THR A 236 -24.40 15.30 14.73
CA THR A 236 -23.92 16.56 14.14
C THR A 236 -23.71 16.47 12.64
N GLY A 237 -23.72 15.28 12.04
CA GLY A 237 -23.44 15.08 10.61
C GLY A 237 -21.96 15.26 10.26
N ASP A 238 -21.06 14.99 11.22
CA ASP A 238 -19.62 15.21 11.12
C ASP A 238 -18.81 13.92 10.96
N TRP A 239 -19.46 12.77 10.75
CA TRP A 239 -18.86 11.45 10.63
C TRP A 239 -18.10 10.96 11.88
N SER A 240 -18.24 11.63 13.03
CA SER A 240 -17.65 11.18 14.30
C SER A 240 -18.13 9.80 14.73
N LEU A 241 -19.29 9.35 14.23
CA LEU A 241 -19.79 8.00 14.35
C LEU A 241 -20.43 7.56 13.03
N TRP A 242 -19.96 6.46 12.47
CA TRP A 242 -20.50 5.88 11.24
C TRP A 242 -20.74 4.38 11.40
N ARG A 243 -21.60 3.85 10.53
CA ARG A 243 -21.86 2.40 10.45
C ARG A 243 -22.06 1.93 9.02
N ILE A 244 -21.78 0.66 8.78
CA ILE A 244 -22.10 -0.01 7.53
C ILE A 244 -22.57 -1.44 7.80
N GLN A 245 -23.52 -1.93 7.00
CA GLN A 245 -23.92 -3.32 7.06
C GLN A 245 -23.07 -4.13 6.09
N VAL A 246 -22.58 -5.30 6.52
CA VAL A 246 -21.85 -6.22 5.64
C VAL A 246 -22.75 -6.61 4.46
N PRO A 247 -22.35 -6.33 3.20
CA PRO A 247 -23.16 -6.64 2.04
C PRO A 247 -23.40 -8.16 1.91
N PRO A 248 -24.64 -8.62 1.65
CA PRO A 248 -24.93 -10.03 1.41
C PRO A 248 -24.02 -10.66 0.34
N GLU A 249 -23.74 -9.90 -0.71
CA GLU A 249 -22.93 -10.26 -1.88
C GLU A 249 -21.42 -10.24 -1.63
N ALA A 250 -20.96 -9.74 -0.48
CA ALA A 250 -19.53 -9.70 -0.17
C ALA A 250 -18.95 -11.13 -0.18
N VAL A 251 -17.82 -11.31 -0.88
CA VAL A 251 -17.12 -12.60 -1.00
C VAL A 251 -16.71 -13.09 0.39
N LYS A 252 -16.97 -14.36 0.68
CA LYS A 252 -16.73 -14.96 2.00
C LYS A 252 -15.33 -15.59 2.11
N GLY A 253 -14.93 -15.85 3.35
CA GLY A 253 -13.63 -16.41 3.70
C GLY A 253 -12.63 -15.34 4.14
N ASN A 254 -11.34 -15.60 3.92
CA ASN A 254 -10.26 -14.68 4.26
C ASN A 254 -10.32 -13.43 3.41
N GLN A 255 -10.67 -12.30 4.02
CA GLN A 255 -10.80 -11.02 3.33
C GLN A 255 -9.95 -9.97 4.03
N THR A 256 -9.46 -9.02 3.26
CA THR A 256 -9.00 -7.73 3.78
C THR A 256 -10.10 -6.73 3.53
N LEU A 257 -10.56 -6.12 4.59
CA LEU A 257 -11.52 -5.03 4.53
C LEU A 257 -10.75 -3.71 4.66
N SER A 258 -11.29 -2.65 4.10
CA SER A 258 -10.62 -1.34 4.07
C SER A 258 -11.64 -0.23 4.22
N ALA A 259 -11.34 0.79 5.01
CA ALA A 259 -12.18 1.96 5.21
C ALA A 259 -11.37 3.24 4.89
N ARG A 260 -12.03 4.23 4.29
CA ARG A 260 -11.47 5.57 4.04
C ARG A 260 -12.52 6.65 4.28
N LEU A 261 -12.08 7.84 4.66
CA LEU A 261 -12.90 9.06 4.68
C LEU A 261 -12.57 9.90 3.45
N VAL A 262 -13.59 10.20 2.64
CA VAL A 262 -13.45 10.98 1.40
C VAL A 262 -13.99 12.40 1.62
N ALA A 263 -13.08 13.37 1.72
CA ALA A 263 -13.46 14.78 1.83
C ALA A 263 -13.75 15.39 0.44
N ALA A 264 -12.93 15.06 -0.55
CA ALA A 264 -13.08 15.40 -1.96
C ALA A 264 -12.45 14.29 -2.84
N SER A 265 -12.64 14.36 -4.17
CA SER A 265 -12.08 13.37 -5.10
C SER A 265 -10.56 13.28 -5.07
N ASP A 266 -9.89 14.34 -4.62
CA ASP A 266 -8.43 14.49 -4.53
C ASP A 266 -7.93 14.61 -3.07
N ARG A 267 -8.79 14.32 -2.09
CA ARG A 267 -8.48 14.53 -0.67
C ARG A 267 -9.18 13.51 0.22
N MET A 268 -8.41 12.54 0.70
CA MET A 268 -8.90 11.39 1.46
C MET A 268 -8.06 11.14 2.71
N SER A 269 -8.61 10.42 3.70
CA SER A 269 -7.81 9.89 4.80
C SER A 269 -6.91 8.76 4.32
N ALA A 270 -5.90 8.42 5.13
CA ALA A 270 -5.28 7.11 5.04
C ALA A 270 -6.33 5.99 5.17
N ILE A 271 -6.05 4.86 4.53
CA ILE A 271 -6.93 3.68 4.60
C ILE A 271 -6.69 2.94 5.91
N ASP A 272 -7.77 2.63 6.62
CA ASP A 272 -7.76 1.72 7.77
C ASP A 272 -8.17 0.32 7.30
N SER A 273 -7.29 -0.65 7.46
CA SER A 273 -7.46 -2.02 6.93
C SER A 273 -7.39 -3.07 8.03
N ALA A 274 -8.18 -4.14 7.89
CA ALA A 274 -8.16 -5.28 8.80
C ALA A 274 -8.37 -6.60 8.05
N SER A 275 -7.65 -7.63 8.47
CA SER A 275 -7.82 -8.98 7.97
C SER A 275 -8.86 -9.73 8.81
N VAL A 276 -9.89 -10.26 8.16
CA VAL A 276 -11.04 -10.89 8.80
C VAL A 276 -11.42 -12.18 8.09
N VAL A 277 -12.28 -12.97 8.72
CA VAL A 277 -13.00 -14.06 8.06
C VAL A 277 -14.46 -13.66 7.90
N LEU A 278 -14.90 -13.41 6.67
CA LEU A 278 -16.32 -13.13 6.38
C LEU A 278 -17.09 -14.45 6.28
N LEU A 279 -18.11 -14.61 7.11
CA LEU A 279 -18.95 -15.81 7.18
C LEU A 279 -20.30 -15.59 6.48
N ASN A 280 -20.86 -16.67 5.92
CA ASN A 280 -22.18 -16.66 5.30
C ASN A 280 -23.32 -16.69 6.33
N GLU A 281 -23.04 -17.24 7.50
CA GLU A 281 -23.99 -17.34 8.59
C GLU A 281 -24.34 -15.96 9.16
N HIS A 282 -25.54 -15.90 9.74
CA HIS A 282 -25.95 -14.75 10.54
C HIS A 282 -25.29 -14.85 11.90
N ALA A 283 -25.07 -13.70 12.53
CA ALA A 283 -24.53 -13.67 13.88
C ALA A 283 -25.40 -14.55 14.80
N PRO A 284 -24.79 -15.42 15.63
CA PRO A 284 -25.55 -16.21 16.59
C PRO A 284 -26.34 -15.26 17.50
N ALA A 285 -27.58 -15.63 17.83
CA ALA A 285 -28.37 -14.85 18.77
C ALA A 285 -27.57 -14.68 20.07
N PRO A 286 -27.58 -13.48 20.69
CA PRO A 286 -26.90 -13.29 21.96
C PRO A 286 -27.41 -14.36 22.92
N GLN A 287 -26.49 -15.15 23.49
CA GLN A 287 -26.86 -16.19 24.44
C GLN A 287 -27.61 -15.52 25.59
N GLN A 288 -28.92 -15.76 25.64
CA GLN A 288 -29.73 -15.47 26.80
C GLN A 288 -29.17 -16.37 27.89
N ASN A 289 -28.41 -15.82 28.83
CA ASN A 289 -28.09 -16.54 30.05
C ASN A 289 -29.43 -16.80 30.75
N ASP A 290 -29.96 -18.01 30.59
CA ASP A 290 -31.12 -18.54 31.31
C ASP A 290 -30.76 -18.73 32.79
N SER A 291 -30.54 -17.61 33.48
CA SER A 291 -30.54 -17.51 34.93
C SER A 291 -31.59 -16.47 35.29
N PRO A 292 -32.65 -16.82 36.04
CA PRO A 292 -33.69 -15.86 36.40
C PRO A 292 -33.13 -14.86 37.43
N GLY A 293 -32.52 -13.79 36.93
CA GLY A 293 -32.25 -12.56 37.68
C GLY A 293 -33.46 -11.63 37.63
N PRO A 294 -33.74 -10.83 38.68
CA PRO A 294 -34.93 -10.00 38.75
C PRO A 294 -34.89 -8.87 37.70
N PRO A 295 -36.05 -8.31 37.31
CA PRO A 295 -36.18 -7.48 36.11
C PRO A 295 -35.42 -6.16 36.22
N LEU A 296 -34.86 -5.75 35.07
CA LEU A 296 -34.18 -4.48 34.84
C LEU A 296 -35.03 -3.27 35.25
N LEU A 297 -34.49 -2.47 36.16
CA LEU A 297 -34.90 -1.09 36.41
C LEU A 297 -34.36 -0.22 35.27
N VAL A 298 -35.23 0.46 34.53
CA VAL A 298 -34.85 1.48 33.54
C VAL A 298 -34.25 2.67 34.30
N GLY A 299 -32.92 2.80 34.26
CA GLY A 299 -32.19 3.88 34.90
C GLY A 299 -31.99 5.07 33.97
N LEU A 300 -32.70 6.17 34.27
CA LEU A 300 -32.39 7.53 33.81
C LEU A 300 -30.90 7.83 34.06
N THR A 301 -30.19 8.29 33.04
CA THR A 301 -28.87 8.90 33.20
C THR A 301 -29.01 10.32 33.75
N VAL A 302 -28.60 10.51 35.01
CA VAL A 302 -28.38 11.83 35.61
C VAL A 302 -26.98 12.31 35.21
N LEU A 303 -26.92 13.47 34.54
CA LEU A 303 -25.69 14.23 34.29
C LEU A 303 -25.09 14.66 35.64
N ALA A 304 -23.87 14.23 35.96
CA ALA A 304 -23.07 14.79 37.05
C ALA A 304 -21.98 15.69 36.47
N ALA A 305 -22.15 17.01 36.64
CA ALA A 305 -21.13 18.01 36.38
C ALA A 305 -20.04 17.94 37.47
N VAL A 306 -18.79 17.72 37.07
CA VAL A 306 -17.63 17.78 37.97
C VAL A 306 -17.08 19.21 37.96
N ALA A 307 -17.34 19.96 39.03
CA ALA A 307 -16.65 21.22 39.32
C ALA A 307 -15.37 20.92 40.10
N LEU A 308 -14.21 21.08 39.45
CA LEU A 308 -12.90 21.06 40.12
C LEU A 308 -12.66 22.40 40.83
N ARG A 309 -12.67 22.34 42.16
CA ARG A 309 -12.35 23.44 43.08
C ARG A 309 -10.83 23.59 43.15
N ARG A 310 -10.31 24.76 42.74
CA ARG A 310 -8.93 25.20 43.05
C ARG A 310 -8.74 25.20 44.57
N ARG A 311 -7.60 24.68 45.03
CA ARG A 311 -7.04 25.01 46.34
C ARG A 311 -5.83 25.91 46.11
N ASP A 312 -5.81 26.96 46.91
CA ASP A 312 -4.78 27.99 47.04
C ASP A 312 -3.38 27.40 47.32
#